data_AF-A0A1V5ICD1-F1
#
_entry.id   AF-A0A1V5ICD1-F1
#
_cell.length_a   1.000
_cell.length_b   1.000
_cell.length_c   1.000
_cell.angle_alpha   90.00
_cell.angle_beta   90.00
_cell.angle_gamma   90.00
#
_symmetry.space_group_name_H-M   'P 1'
#
loop_
_entity.id
_entity.type
_entity.pdbx_description
1 polymer ?
#
loop_
_entity_poly.entity_id
_entity_poly.type
_entity_poly.pdbx_seq_one_letter_code
_entity_poly.pdbx_strand_id
1 'polypeptide(L)'
;MSALLSEFLPNALIVVDSDMLGAARALCGRSEGVACVLGTGSNSCLYNGSEIIDQVPSLGYILGDEGSSTALGRRLISDCLKRQLPESVSREFMERYSLTKEIIIENVYRKPLPNRYIAGFAPFLHEKRNVPEVHKLLIQCFSEFFTRNVMNYHKPWLPVHFIGSLANSFSAELTETADSLGMTIGKIMASPLESLVEYHNLPD
;
A
#
# COMPACT_ATOMS: atom_id res chain seq x y z
N MET A 1 -24.82 -6.97 3.42
CA MET A 1 -23.91 -7.86 4.16
C MET A 1 -24.43 -8.20 5.55
N SER A 2 -24.70 -7.21 6.43
CA SER A 2 -25.16 -7.49 7.80
C SER A 2 -26.41 -8.39 7.86
N ALA A 3 -27.46 -8.07 7.08
CA ALA A 3 -28.69 -8.88 7.07
C ALA A 3 -28.44 -10.35 6.67
N LEU A 4 -27.60 -10.57 5.66
CA LEU A 4 -27.20 -11.91 5.23
C LEU A 4 -26.45 -12.65 6.34
N LEU A 5 -25.51 -11.98 7.02
CA LEU A 5 -24.74 -12.59 8.10
C LEU A 5 -25.62 -12.95 9.31
N SER A 6 -26.64 -12.13 9.61
CA SER A 6 -27.57 -12.38 10.72
C SER A 6 -28.39 -13.66 10.54
N GLU A 7 -28.66 -14.07 9.31
CA GLU A 7 -29.34 -15.36 9.03
C GLU A 7 -28.48 -16.56 9.43
N PHE A 8 -27.15 -16.45 9.31
CA PHE A 8 -26.21 -17.53 9.66
C PHE A 8 -25.69 -17.46 11.10
N LEU A 9 -25.72 -16.28 11.72
CA LEU A 9 -25.19 -16.00 13.06
C LEU A 9 -26.24 -15.30 13.93
N PRO A 10 -27.36 -15.98 14.26
CA PRO A 10 -28.54 -15.33 14.84
C PRO A 10 -28.33 -14.74 16.24
N ASN A 11 -27.30 -15.20 16.96
CA ASN A 11 -26.98 -14.74 18.32
C ASN A 11 -25.73 -13.86 18.38
N ALA A 12 -25.11 -13.53 17.24
CA ALA A 12 -23.91 -12.71 17.20
C ALA A 12 -24.25 -11.22 17.05
N LEU A 13 -23.49 -10.37 17.74
CA LEU A 13 -23.43 -8.95 17.41
C LEU A 13 -22.69 -8.79 16.09
N ILE A 14 -23.37 -8.29 15.05
CA ILE A 14 -22.79 -8.10 13.72
C ILE A 14 -22.57 -6.61 13.48
N VAL A 15 -21.31 -6.26 13.22
CA VAL A 15 -20.89 -4.91 12.81
C VAL A 15 -20.20 -5.04 11.46
N VAL A 16 -20.60 -4.23 10.48
CA VAL A 16 -20.02 -4.20 9.15
C VAL A 16 -19.52 -2.79 8.87
N ASP A 17 -18.20 -2.66 8.74
CA ASP A 17 -17.50 -1.40 8.49
C ASP A 17 -16.58 -1.54 7.27
N SER A 18 -15.95 -0.42 6.86
CA SER A 18 -14.96 -0.42 5.79
C SER A 18 -13.68 -1.17 6.16
N ASP A 19 -12.98 -1.66 5.14
CA ASP A 19 -11.64 -2.22 5.26
C ASP A 19 -10.65 -1.22 5.88
N MET A 20 -10.78 0.07 5.51
CA MET A 20 -9.96 1.15 6.06
C MET A 20 -10.17 1.35 7.56
N LEU A 21 -11.41 1.25 8.07
CA LEU A 21 -11.65 1.34 9.51
C LEU A 21 -11.12 0.10 10.24
N GLY A 22 -11.23 -1.09 9.63
CA GLY A 22 -10.58 -2.30 10.14
C GLY A 22 -9.06 -2.15 10.24
N ALA A 23 -8.42 -1.57 9.22
CA ALA A 23 -6.99 -1.26 9.24
C ALA A 23 -6.64 -0.26 10.36
N ALA A 24 -7.42 0.81 10.51
CA ALA A 24 -7.20 1.82 11.55
C ALA A 24 -7.29 1.23 12.96
N ARG A 25 -8.32 0.42 13.23
CA ARG A 25 -8.48 -0.28 14.53
C ARG A 25 -7.33 -1.24 14.80
N ALA A 26 -6.90 -2.02 13.81
CA ALA A 26 -5.78 -2.95 13.94
C ALA A 26 -4.46 -2.24 14.25
N LEU A 27 -4.20 -1.11 13.59
CA LEU A 27 -2.94 -0.39 13.69
C LEU A 27 -2.89 0.52 14.93
N CYS A 28 -3.90 1.36 15.08
CA CYS A 28 -3.94 2.45 16.05
C CYS A 28 -4.62 2.04 17.37
N GLY A 29 -5.37 0.94 17.39
CA GLY A 29 -6.15 0.56 18.56
C GLY A 29 -7.12 1.67 18.95
N ARG A 30 -7.03 2.14 20.20
CA ARG A 30 -7.82 3.27 20.72
C ARG A 30 -7.06 4.61 20.74
N SER A 31 -6.00 4.75 19.95
CA SER A 31 -5.16 5.96 19.91
C SER A 31 -5.34 6.73 18.61
N GLU A 32 -5.13 8.05 18.67
CA GLU A 32 -5.05 8.89 17.46
C GLU A 32 -3.81 8.51 16.64
N GLY A 33 -3.94 8.49 15.32
CA GLY A 33 -2.83 8.18 14.41
C GLY A 33 -3.24 8.22 12.94
N VAL A 34 -2.26 8.11 12.05
CA VAL A 34 -2.52 7.95 10.62
C VAL A 34 -2.41 6.47 10.26
N ALA A 35 -3.47 5.87 9.73
CA ALA A 35 -3.48 4.49 9.27
C ALA A 35 -3.36 4.45 7.75
N CYS A 36 -2.49 3.61 7.23
CA CYS A 36 -2.23 3.46 5.80
C CYS A 36 -2.31 1.99 5.39
N VAL A 37 -2.90 1.74 4.23
CA VAL A 37 -2.94 0.41 3.60
C VAL A 37 -2.09 0.46 2.35
N LEU A 38 -1.07 -0.39 2.26
CA LEU A 38 -0.28 -0.58 1.03
C LEU A 38 -0.30 -2.05 0.61
N GLY A 39 -0.96 -2.31 -0.51
CA GLY A 39 -1.03 -3.61 -1.16
C GLY A 39 -1.08 -3.42 -2.68
N THR A 40 -2.02 -4.08 -3.35
CA THR A 40 -2.24 -3.85 -4.80
C THR A 40 -2.52 -2.36 -5.09
N GLY A 41 -3.40 -1.73 -4.32
CA GLY A 41 -3.61 -0.27 -4.30
C GLY A 41 -3.07 0.34 -3.00
N SER A 42 -3.35 1.62 -2.78
CA SER A 42 -3.01 2.31 -1.54
C SER A 42 -4.22 3.04 -0.95
N ASN A 43 -4.22 3.25 0.36
CA ASN A 43 -5.21 4.06 1.05
C ASN A 43 -4.60 4.68 2.31
N SER A 44 -5.18 5.76 2.80
CA SER A 44 -4.79 6.37 4.08
C SER A 44 -5.97 7.01 4.76
N CYS A 45 -5.94 7.12 6.09
CA CYS A 45 -6.91 7.90 6.84
C CYS A 45 -6.31 8.47 8.13
N LEU A 46 -6.89 9.57 8.60
CA LEU A 46 -6.67 10.10 9.94
C LEU A 46 -7.70 9.50 10.89
N TYR A 47 -7.21 8.84 11.93
CA TYR A 47 -8.02 8.14 12.92
C TYR A 47 -7.88 8.82 14.29
N ASN A 48 -8.99 9.07 14.98
CA ASN A 48 -8.98 9.77 16.29
C ASN A 48 -8.92 8.83 17.51
N GLY A 49 -8.82 7.52 17.30
CA GLY A 49 -8.91 6.52 18.36
C GLY A 49 -10.27 5.80 18.45
N SER A 50 -11.28 6.27 17.72
CA SER A 50 -12.58 5.59 17.61
C SER A 50 -13.07 5.48 16.16
N GLU A 51 -12.97 6.56 15.38
CA GLU A 51 -13.46 6.68 14.02
C GLU A 51 -12.47 7.38 13.08
N ILE A 52 -12.73 7.24 11.77
CA ILE A 52 -12.00 7.97 10.73
C ILE A 52 -12.57 9.39 10.67
N ILE A 53 -11.73 10.38 10.90
CA ILE A 53 -12.12 11.80 10.89
C ILE A 53 -11.73 12.53 9.60
N ASP A 54 -10.77 11.97 8.85
CA ASP A 54 -10.38 12.47 7.53
C ASP A 54 -9.80 11.32 6.69
N GLN A 55 -9.97 11.40 5.38
CA GLN A 55 -9.49 10.41 4.42
C GLN A 55 -9.21 11.05 3.07
N VAL A 56 -7.96 10.97 2.63
CA VAL A 56 -7.57 11.35 1.27
C VAL A 56 -8.02 10.26 0.30
N PRO A 57 -8.79 10.58 -0.76
CA PRO A 57 -9.21 9.59 -1.76
C PRO A 57 -8.00 8.97 -2.48
N SER A 58 -7.96 7.65 -2.62
CA SER A 58 -6.86 6.94 -3.29
C SER A 58 -6.84 7.09 -4.81
N LEU A 59 -7.99 7.41 -5.41
CA LEU A 59 -8.20 7.63 -6.85
C LEU A 59 -7.88 6.43 -7.77
N GLY A 60 -7.47 5.30 -7.20
CA GLY A 60 -7.18 4.06 -7.90
C GLY A 60 -5.95 4.14 -8.80
N TYR A 61 -5.57 2.99 -9.35
CA TYR A 61 -4.27 2.80 -9.99
C TYR A 61 -3.98 3.62 -11.25
N ILE A 62 -4.94 4.38 -11.78
CA ILE A 62 -4.66 5.27 -12.92
C ILE A 62 -4.34 6.68 -12.43
N LEU A 63 -5.10 7.18 -11.46
CA LEU A 63 -5.06 8.59 -11.02
C LEU A 63 -4.32 8.79 -9.69
N GLY A 64 -4.07 7.71 -8.96
CA GLY A 64 -3.32 7.69 -7.71
C GLY A 64 -2.77 6.29 -7.42
N ASP A 65 -3.21 5.73 -6.30
CA ASP A 65 -2.60 4.57 -5.64
C ASP A 65 -1.07 4.71 -5.48
N GLU A 66 -0.57 5.91 -5.16
CA GLU A 66 0.87 6.14 -5.00
C GLU A 66 1.47 5.18 -3.95
N GLY A 67 2.71 4.75 -4.15
CA GLY A 67 3.37 3.80 -3.26
C GLY A 67 2.80 2.37 -3.25
N SER A 68 1.72 2.06 -3.98
CA SER A 68 1.16 0.71 -4.09
C SER A 68 1.99 -0.23 -4.98
N SER A 69 1.74 -1.55 -4.89
CA SER A 69 2.36 -2.54 -5.78
C SER A 69 2.06 -2.22 -7.25
N THR A 70 0.83 -1.76 -7.56
CA THR A 70 0.50 -1.38 -8.93
C THR A 70 1.28 -0.14 -9.36
N ALA A 71 1.42 0.89 -8.50
CA ALA A 71 2.23 2.08 -8.84
C ALA A 71 3.70 1.74 -9.08
N LEU A 72 4.29 0.94 -8.18
CA LEU A 72 5.65 0.45 -8.31
C LEU A 72 5.86 -0.36 -9.60
N GLY A 73 4.95 -1.30 -9.90
CA GLY A 73 5.00 -2.07 -11.13
C GLY A 73 4.86 -1.21 -12.38
N ARG A 74 3.96 -0.21 -12.37
CA ARG A 74 3.82 0.73 -13.50
C ARG A 74 5.11 1.49 -13.75
N ARG A 75 5.76 1.95 -12.66
CA ARG A 75 7.02 2.69 -12.74
C ARG A 75 8.14 1.82 -13.27
N LEU A 76 8.30 0.59 -12.75
CA LEU A 76 9.26 -0.40 -13.26
C LEU A 76 9.10 -0.63 -14.76
N ILE A 77 7.87 -0.92 -15.22
CA ILE A 77 7.60 -1.16 -16.65
C ILE A 77 7.99 0.06 -17.49
N SER A 78 7.56 1.26 -17.08
CA SER A 78 7.85 2.50 -17.81
C SER A 78 9.35 2.74 -17.91
N ASP A 79 10.07 2.59 -16.81
CA ASP A 79 11.48 2.91 -16.69
C ASP A 79 12.35 1.87 -17.44
N CYS A 80 11.98 0.59 -17.42
CA CYS A 80 12.57 -0.43 -18.28
C CYS A 80 12.40 -0.09 -19.78
N LEU A 81 11.18 0.20 -20.22
CA LEU A 81 10.88 0.49 -21.63
C LEU A 81 11.51 1.82 -22.12
N LYS A 82 11.74 2.76 -21.19
CA LYS A 82 12.36 4.06 -21.47
C LYS A 82 13.85 4.11 -21.14
N ARG A 83 14.48 2.96 -20.83
CA ARG A 83 15.92 2.85 -20.56
C ARG A 83 16.40 3.75 -19.40
N GLN A 84 15.59 3.86 -18.36
CA GLN A 84 15.90 4.64 -17.15
C GLN A 84 16.53 3.77 -16.05
N LEU A 85 16.50 2.44 -16.19
CA LEU A 85 17.19 1.49 -15.32
C LEU A 85 18.43 0.91 -16.01
N PRO A 86 19.40 0.36 -15.25
CA PRO A 86 20.53 -0.34 -15.82
C PRO A 86 20.09 -1.42 -16.82
N GLU A 87 20.83 -1.55 -17.92
CA GLU A 87 20.49 -2.49 -18.99
C GLU A 87 20.44 -3.93 -18.49
N SER A 88 21.31 -4.30 -17.56
CA SER A 88 21.31 -5.62 -16.90
C SER A 88 20.00 -5.91 -16.16
N VAL A 89 19.51 -4.95 -15.37
CA VAL A 89 18.25 -5.07 -14.62
C VAL A 89 17.06 -5.13 -15.58
N SER A 90 17.04 -4.27 -16.59
CA SER A 90 15.96 -4.23 -17.58
C SER A 90 15.89 -5.52 -18.38
N ARG A 91 17.04 -6.05 -18.84
CA ARG A 91 17.10 -7.32 -19.58
C ARG A 91 16.65 -8.48 -18.71
N GLU A 92 17.13 -8.56 -17.48
CA GLU A 92 16.72 -9.62 -16.54
C GLU A 92 15.21 -9.59 -16.26
N PHE A 93 14.64 -8.40 -16.07
CA PHE A 93 13.19 -8.22 -15.90
C PHE A 93 12.42 -8.76 -17.13
N MET A 94 12.82 -8.33 -18.33
CA MET A 94 12.12 -8.71 -19.56
C MET A 94 12.23 -10.22 -19.84
N GLU A 95 13.40 -10.81 -19.61
CA GLU A 95 13.64 -12.25 -19.80
C GLU A 95 12.88 -13.09 -18.77
N ARG A 96 12.95 -12.74 -17.48
CA ARG A 96 12.33 -13.49 -16.38
C ARG A 96 10.82 -13.63 -16.54
N TYR A 97 10.17 -12.56 -17.01
CA TYR A 97 8.72 -12.51 -17.18
C TYR A 97 8.28 -12.73 -18.63
N SER A 98 9.20 -13.11 -19.53
CA SER A 98 8.94 -13.33 -20.96
C SER A 98 8.19 -12.17 -21.61
N LEU A 99 8.61 -10.94 -21.31
CA LEU A 99 7.92 -9.72 -21.71
C LEU A 99 8.45 -9.20 -23.04
N THR A 100 7.53 -8.72 -23.87
CA THR A 100 7.81 -7.77 -24.95
C THR A 100 6.95 -6.53 -24.76
N LYS A 101 7.26 -5.45 -25.48
CA LYS A 101 6.44 -4.23 -25.47
C LYS A 101 4.98 -4.53 -25.82
N GLU A 102 4.76 -5.41 -26.80
CA GLU A 102 3.43 -5.80 -27.28
C GLU A 102 2.66 -6.57 -26.21
N ILE A 103 3.32 -7.52 -25.53
CA ILE A 103 2.72 -8.27 -24.41
C ILE A 103 2.32 -7.31 -23.28
N ILE A 104 3.19 -6.37 -22.92
CA ILE A 104 2.90 -5.39 -21.87
C ILE A 104 1.69 -4.54 -22.26
N ILE A 105 1.66 -3.97 -23.47
CA ILE A 105 0.54 -3.13 -23.93
C ILE A 105 -0.78 -3.92 -23.94
N GLU A 106 -0.76 -5.17 -24.42
CA GLU A 106 -1.95 -6.02 -24.45
C GLU A 106 -2.48 -6.27 -23.02
N ASN A 107 -1.62 -6.65 -22.08
CA ASN A 107 -2.05 -6.94 -20.71
C ASN A 107 -2.47 -5.67 -19.94
N VAL A 108 -1.86 -4.52 -20.20
CA VAL A 108 -2.17 -3.27 -19.49
C VAL A 108 -3.43 -2.60 -20.01
N TYR A 109 -3.65 -2.59 -21.33
CA TYR A 109 -4.71 -1.77 -21.94
C TYR A 109 -5.90 -2.55 -22.49
N ARG A 110 -5.78 -3.87 -22.70
CA ARG A 110 -6.80 -4.67 -23.41
C ARG A 110 -7.34 -5.85 -22.62
N LYS A 111 -6.63 -6.32 -21.60
CA LYS A 111 -7.05 -7.44 -20.76
C LYS A 111 -7.68 -6.98 -19.44
N PRO A 112 -8.55 -7.83 -18.84
CA PRO A 112 -9.12 -7.54 -17.53
C PRO A 112 -8.05 -7.56 -16.42
N LEU A 113 -8.34 -6.84 -15.32
CA LEU A 113 -7.51 -6.77 -14.11
C LEU A 113 -6.05 -6.32 -14.33
N PRO A 114 -5.80 -5.25 -15.11
CA PRO A 114 -4.45 -4.79 -15.41
C PRO A 114 -3.67 -4.38 -14.15
N ASN A 115 -4.36 -3.85 -13.13
CA ASN A 115 -3.77 -3.51 -11.84
C ASN A 115 -3.12 -4.71 -11.15
N ARG A 116 -3.75 -5.90 -11.20
CA ARG A 116 -3.19 -7.14 -10.64
C ARG A 116 -2.00 -7.65 -11.45
N TYR A 117 -2.10 -7.59 -12.78
CA TYR A 117 -0.98 -7.94 -13.66
C TYR A 117 0.26 -7.09 -13.34
N ILE A 118 0.08 -5.77 -13.26
CA ILE A 118 1.17 -4.84 -12.97
C ILE A 118 1.71 -5.03 -11.54
N ALA A 119 0.83 -5.19 -10.55
CA ALA A 119 1.24 -5.41 -9.15
C ALA A 119 2.08 -6.68 -8.98
N GLY A 120 1.89 -7.68 -9.85
CA GLY A 120 2.68 -8.91 -9.88
C GLY A 120 4.18 -8.72 -10.10
N PHE A 121 4.63 -7.53 -10.49
CA PHE A 121 6.05 -7.21 -10.69
C PHE A 121 6.74 -6.59 -9.47
N ALA A 122 6.00 -6.22 -8.42
CA ALA A 122 6.61 -5.70 -7.19
C ALA A 122 7.67 -6.63 -6.54
N PRO A 123 7.53 -7.97 -6.56
CA PRO A 123 8.58 -8.87 -6.06
C PRO A 123 9.93 -8.71 -6.75
N PHE A 124 9.96 -8.36 -8.04
CA PHE A 124 11.20 -8.09 -8.77
C PHE A 124 11.91 -6.85 -8.21
N LEU A 125 11.17 -5.78 -7.93
CA LEU A 125 11.73 -4.58 -7.30
C LEU A 125 12.31 -4.89 -5.92
N HIS A 126 11.62 -5.70 -5.12
CA HIS A 126 12.11 -6.09 -3.80
C HIS A 126 13.43 -6.87 -3.90
N GLU A 127 13.58 -7.77 -4.87
CA GLU A 127 14.84 -8.49 -5.09
C GLU A 127 15.97 -7.54 -5.50
N LYS A 128 15.66 -6.56 -6.36
CA LYS A 128 16.64 -5.60 -6.90
C LYS A 128 16.79 -4.33 -6.07
N ARG A 129 16.18 -4.24 -4.87
CA ARG A 129 16.14 -3.03 -4.05
C ARG A 129 17.51 -2.43 -3.72
N ASN A 130 18.56 -3.26 -3.65
CA ASN A 130 19.92 -2.79 -3.39
C ASN A 130 20.63 -2.19 -4.62
N VAL A 131 20.04 -2.28 -5.82
CA VAL A 131 20.55 -1.58 -7.01
C VAL A 131 20.22 -0.10 -6.87
N PRO A 132 21.19 0.83 -6.95
CA PRO A 132 20.96 2.25 -6.65
C PRO A 132 19.79 2.90 -7.40
N GLU A 133 19.62 2.61 -8.69
CA GLU A 133 18.54 3.15 -9.51
C GLU A 133 17.18 2.57 -9.12
N VAL A 134 17.13 1.31 -8.69
CA VAL A 134 15.90 0.67 -8.19
C VAL A 134 15.55 1.19 -6.81
N HIS A 135 16.52 1.34 -5.92
CA HIS A 135 16.33 1.97 -4.61
C HIS A 135 15.76 3.37 -4.77
N LYS A 136 16.36 4.18 -5.65
CA LYS A 136 15.88 5.52 -5.96
C LYS A 136 14.43 5.53 -6.47
N LEU A 137 14.05 4.58 -7.32
CA LEU A 137 12.68 4.42 -7.80
C LEU A 137 11.72 4.16 -6.63
N LEU A 138 12.08 3.25 -5.72
CA LEU A 138 11.27 2.91 -4.54
C LEU A 138 11.06 4.14 -3.64
N ILE A 139 12.14 4.83 -3.27
CA ILE A 139 12.08 6.04 -2.42
C ILE A 139 11.23 7.13 -3.08
N GLN A 140 11.36 7.34 -4.40
CA GLN A 140 10.51 8.30 -5.11
C GLN A 140 9.03 7.94 -5.04
N CYS A 141 8.67 6.69 -5.31
CA CYS A 141 7.27 6.25 -5.27
C CYS A 141 6.66 6.30 -3.86
N PHE A 142 7.43 5.98 -2.82
CA PHE A 142 6.95 6.15 -1.44
C PHE A 142 6.87 7.63 -1.04
N SER A 143 7.81 8.45 -1.50
CA SER A 143 7.76 9.90 -1.27
C SER A 143 6.49 10.52 -1.88
N GLU A 144 6.11 10.07 -3.08
CA GLU A 144 4.84 10.45 -3.72
C GLU A 144 3.64 10.05 -2.84
N PHE A 145 3.64 8.86 -2.24
CA PHE A 145 2.57 8.46 -1.32
C PHE A 145 2.49 9.37 -0.10
N PHE A 146 3.61 9.59 0.61
CA PHE A 146 3.62 10.45 1.79
C PHE A 146 3.17 11.88 1.46
N THR A 147 3.75 12.48 0.42
CA THR A 147 3.49 13.87 0.06
C THR A 147 2.07 14.11 -0.45
N ARG A 148 1.48 13.15 -1.18
CA ARG A 148 0.16 13.31 -1.82
C ARG A 148 -0.98 12.73 -1.00
N ASN A 149 -0.69 11.90 0.00
CA ASN A 149 -1.71 11.28 0.84
C ASN A 149 -1.52 11.69 2.31
N VAL A 150 -0.42 11.27 2.94
CA VAL A 150 -0.23 11.36 4.39
C VAL A 150 -0.06 12.81 4.87
N MET A 151 0.73 13.63 4.17
CA MET A 151 1.03 15.00 4.61
C MET A 151 -0.18 15.94 4.55
N ASN A 152 -1.23 15.58 3.78
CA ASN A 152 -2.46 16.37 3.69
C ASN A 152 -3.31 16.36 4.96
N TYR A 153 -2.98 15.50 5.94
CA TYR A 153 -3.61 15.54 7.27
C TYR A 153 -3.07 16.65 8.17
N HIS A 154 -1.98 17.32 7.78
CA HIS A 154 -1.37 18.45 8.53
C HIS A 154 -1.04 18.13 10.01
N LYS A 155 -0.72 16.86 10.31
CA LYS A 155 -0.39 16.36 11.65
C LYS A 155 0.93 15.56 11.65
N PRO A 156 2.08 16.20 11.34
CA PRO A 156 3.36 15.51 11.18
C PRO A 156 3.89 14.83 12.46
N TRP A 157 3.39 15.22 13.64
CA TRP A 157 3.75 14.62 14.92
C TRP A 157 3.04 13.28 15.20
N LEU A 158 2.00 12.94 14.44
CA LEU A 158 1.31 11.67 14.61
C LEU A 158 2.11 10.53 13.97
N PRO A 159 2.17 9.35 14.61
CA PRO A 159 2.77 8.19 13.99
C PRO A 159 1.96 7.75 12.76
N VAL A 160 2.68 7.36 11.71
CA VAL A 160 2.11 6.79 10.49
C VAL A 160 2.27 5.28 10.53
N HIS A 161 1.14 4.59 10.58
CA HIS A 161 1.07 3.15 10.67
C HIS A 161 0.71 2.55 9.31
N PHE A 162 1.28 1.39 8.99
CA PHE A 162 1.05 0.73 7.72
C PHE A 162 0.58 -0.71 7.89
N ILE A 163 -0.35 -1.12 7.02
CA ILE A 163 -0.76 -2.51 6.86
C ILE A 163 -0.70 -2.95 5.41
N GLY A 164 -0.34 -4.22 5.21
CA GLY A 164 -0.39 -4.90 3.92
C GLY A 164 0.93 -5.53 3.52
N SER A 165 0.86 -6.48 2.59
CA SER A 165 2.02 -7.26 2.16
C SER A 165 3.13 -6.41 1.56
N LEU A 166 2.78 -5.34 0.83
CA LEU A 166 3.75 -4.41 0.28
C LEU A 166 4.44 -3.62 1.39
N ALA A 167 3.66 -3.04 2.32
CA ALA A 167 4.21 -2.30 3.44
C ALA A 167 5.22 -3.13 4.25
N ASN A 168 4.87 -4.39 4.51
CA ASN A 168 5.75 -5.29 5.25
C ASN A 168 7.04 -5.62 4.48
N SER A 169 6.93 -5.87 3.16
CA SER A 169 8.08 -6.22 2.32
C SER A 169 9.06 -5.06 2.12
N PHE A 170 8.56 -3.83 2.06
CA PHE A 170 9.36 -2.61 1.83
C PHE A 170 9.43 -1.72 3.07
N SER A 171 9.44 -2.34 4.26
CA SER A 171 9.43 -1.62 5.54
C SER A 171 10.66 -0.75 5.74
N ALA A 172 11.83 -1.17 5.23
CA ALA A 172 13.07 -0.40 5.29
C ALA A 172 12.96 0.88 4.45
N GLU A 173 12.50 0.78 3.21
CA GLU A 173 12.36 1.91 2.29
C GLU A 173 11.26 2.88 2.73
N LEU A 174 10.17 2.36 3.32
CA LEU A 174 9.13 3.20 3.92
C LEU A 174 9.67 4.00 5.11
N THR A 175 10.46 3.35 5.97
CA THR A 175 11.09 4.01 7.12
C THR A 175 12.08 5.08 6.67
N GLU A 176 12.97 4.75 5.74
CA GLU A 176 13.91 5.71 5.13
C GLU A 176 13.17 6.91 4.52
N THR A 177 12.09 6.66 3.78
CA THR A 177 11.29 7.73 3.18
C THR A 177 10.63 8.61 4.24
N ALA A 178 10.01 8.01 5.26
CA ALA A 178 9.37 8.75 6.35
C ALA A 178 10.38 9.63 7.11
N ASP A 179 11.55 9.07 7.45
CA ASP A 179 12.62 9.78 8.13
C ASP A 179 13.10 10.99 7.31
N SER A 180 13.26 10.80 5.99
CA SER A 180 13.65 11.90 5.07
C SER A 180 12.63 13.04 4.98
N LEU A 181 11.37 12.77 5.33
CA LEU A 181 10.26 13.73 5.33
C LEU A 181 9.93 14.25 6.74
N GLY A 182 10.70 13.86 7.77
CA GLY A 182 10.46 14.24 9.16
C GLY A 182 9.20 13.64 9.77
N MET A 183 8.75 12.49 9.27
CA MET A 183 7.59 11.74 9.78
C MET A 183 8.06 10.51 10.55
N THR A 184 7.27 10.07 11.52
CA THR A 184 7.60 8.88 12.33
C THR A 184 6.75 7.69 11.91
N ILE A 185 7.40 6.58 11.55
CA ILE A 185 6.72 5.29 11.37
C ILE A 185 6.32 4.73 12.73
N GLY A 186 5.06 4.32 12.84
CA GLY A 186 4.54 3.55 13.96
C GLY A 186 4.65 2.04 13.73
N LYS A 187 3.51 1.37 13.68
CA LYS A 187 3.43 -0.08 13.42
C LYS A 187 3.41 -0.35 11.92
N ILE A 188 4.12 -1.39 11.49
CA ILE A 188 3.98 -2.00 10.16
C ILE A 188 3.56 -3.46 10.35
N MET A 189 2.48 -3.90 9.70
CA MET A 189 1.99 -5.28 9.79
C MET A 189 1.53 -5.83 8.44
N ALA A 190 1.61 -7.15 8.27
CA ALA A 190 1.17 -7.79 7.03
C ALA A 190 -0.35 -8.04 6.97
N SER A 191 -1.00 -8.31 8.10
CA SER A 191 -2.42 -8.71 8.20
C SER A 191 -3.08 -8.17 9.47
N PRO A 192 -4.38 -7.78 9.44
CA PRO A 192 -5.04 -7.14 10.57
C PRO A 192 -5.62 -8.13 11.59
N LEU A 193 -5.71 -9.42 11.25
CA LEU A 193 -6.58 -10.38 11.93
C LEU A 193 -6.30 -10.46 13.43
N GLU A 194 -5.04 -10.69 13.83
CA GLU A 194 -4.66 -10.84 15.24
C GLU A 194 -4.95 -9.57 16.04
N SER A 195 -4.57 -8.41 15.50
CA SER A 195 -4.80 -7.12 16.17
C SER A 195 -6.27 -6.71 16.25
N LEU A 196 -7.11 -7.14 15.29
CA LEU A 196 -8.56 -6.95 15.38
C LEU A 196 -9.19 -7.85 16.45
N VAL A 197 -8.72 -9.09 16.59
CA VAL A 197 -9.15 -9.97 17.68
C VAL A 197 -8.81 -9.33 19.03
N GLU A 198 -7.62 -8.77 19.18
CA GLU A 198 -7.23 -8.04 20.39
C GLU A 198 -8.12 -6.80 20.62
N TYR A 199 -8.31 -5.97 19.60
CA TYR A 199 -9.12 -4.75 19.68
C TYR A 199 -10.54 -5.01 20.19
N HIS A 200 -11.19 -6.07 19.70
CA HIS A 200 -12.57 -6.41 20.06
C HIS A 200 -12.71 -7.22 21.36
N ASN A 201 -11.61 -7.71 21.93
CA ASN A 201 -11.60 -8.38 23.23
C ASN A 201 -11.29 -7.43 24.41
N LEU A 202 -10.80 -6.22 24.14
CA LEU A 202 -10.55 -5.22 25.18
C LEU A 202 -11.87 -4.63 25.71
N PRO A 203 -12.02 -4.47 27.03
CA PRO A 203 -13.14 -3.70 27.60
C PRO A 203 -13.14 -2.27 27.06
N ASP A 204 -14.33 -1.67 26.95
CA ASP A 204 -14.49 -0.29 26.48
C ASP A 204 -13.82 0.76 27.37
#